data_AF-A0A538Q0E4-F1
#
_entry.id   AF-A0A538Q0E4-F1
#
_cell.length_a   1.000
_cell.length_b   1.000
_cell.length_c   1.000
_cell.angle_alpha   90.00
_cell.angle_beta   90.00
_cell.angle_gamma   90.00
#
_symmetry.space_group_name_H-M   'P 1'
#
loop_
_entity.id
_entity.type
_entity.pdbx_description
1 polymer ?
#
loop_
_entity_poly.entity_id
_entity_poly.type
_entity_poly.pdbx_seq_one_letter_code
_entity_poly.pdbx_strand_id
1 'polypeptide(L)'
;MMRCPTCKKDNTLRPWEGLTTVMGVEVEGRGQRCRSCGEILIELTERGRQERLAAEHLVDRGIRSGVEFKFVRKLAGLRANEVADMFGVRKETVSRWERGEVEIPRTAAYALGELFAHPKLTRQRLEAFAQP
;
A
#
# COMPACT_ATOMS: atom_id res chain seq x y z
N MET A 1 -16.55 29.56 1.88
CA MET A 1 -16.14 29.27 3.28
C MET A 1 -16.29 27.76 3.47
N MET A 2 -15.22 27.02 3.79
CA MET A 2 -15.33 25.58 3.98
C MET A 2 -15.80 25.25 5.40
N ARG A 3 -16.76 24.32 5.49
CA ARG A 3 -17.37 23.83 6.73
C ARG A 3 -16.71 22.52 7.14
N CYS A 4 -16.37 22.35 8.42
CA CYS A 4 -15.86 21.07 8.91
C CYS A 4 -16.95 19.98 8.78
N PRO A 5 -16.68 18.82 8.15
CA PRO A 5 -17.68 17.77 7.99
C PRO A 5 -18.05 17.08 9.31
N THR A 6 -17.17 17.11 10.30
CA THR A 6 -17.38 16.48 11.62
C THR A 6 -18.14 17.39 12.58
N CYS A 7 -17.58 18.54 12.98
CA CYS A 7 -18.20 19.43 13.96
C CYS A 7 -19.14 20.50 13.37
N LYS A 8 -19.28 20.57 12.04
CA LYS A 8 -20.15 21.50 11.30
C LYS A 8 -19.88 23.00 11.55
N LYS A 9 -18.78 23.37 12.22
CA LYS A 9 -18.37 24.78 12.37
C LYS A 9 -17.67 25.28 11.11
N ASP A 10 -18.02 26.49 10.71
CA ASP A 10 -17.47 27.15 9.53
C ASP A 10 -16.09 27.77 9.78
N ASN A 11 -15.25 27.82 8.74
CA ASN A 11 -13.93 28.48 8.77
C ASN A 11 -12.97 28.00 9.87
N THR A 12 -13.08 26.73 10.25
CA THR A 12 -12.23 26.09 11.27
C THR A 12 -11.03 25.33 10.69
N LEU A 13 -11.06 25.00 9.39
CA LEU A 13 -10.03 24.23 8.70
C LEU A 13 -8.78 25.09 8.42
N ARG A 14 -7.60 24.56 8.72
CA ARG A 14 -6.30 25.22 8.49
C ARG A 14 -5.29 24.21 7.98
N PRO A 15 -4.28 24.63 7.19
CA PRO A 15 -3.21 23.74 6.75
C PRO A 15 -2.62 22.96 7.91
N TRP A 16 -2.35 21.68 7.67
CA TRP A 16 -1.76 20.77 8.64
C TRP A 16 -0.71 19.92 7.93
N GLU A 17 0.40 19.73 8.62
CA GLU A 17 1.45 18.77 8.29
C GLU A 17 1.80 18.00 9.56
N GLY A 18 2.04 16.70 9.44
CA GLY A 18 2.41 15.87 10.58
C GLY A 18 2.43 14.39 10.24
N LEU A 19 2.75 13.56 11.22
CA LEU A 19 2.76 12.11 11.05
C LEU A 19 1.33 11.55 11.07
N THR A 20 1.11 10.54 10.24
CA THR A 20 -0.07 9.68 10.26
C THR A 20 0.36 8.23 10.11
N THR A 21 -0.51 7.29 10.48
CA THR A 21 -0.24 5.86 10.35
C THR A 21 -1.01 5.29 9.17
N VAL A 22 -0.30 4.64 8.26
CA VAL A 22 -0.86 3.85 7.16
C VAL A 22 -0.28 2.45 7.24
N MET A 23 -1.13 1.42 7.35
CA MET A 23 -0.68 0.02 7.47
C MET A 23 0.32 -0.22 8.63
N GLY A 24 0.16 0.52 9.73
CA GLY A 24 1.09 0.45 10.88
C GLY A 24 2.44 1.14 10.66
N VAL A 25 2.63 1.82 9.52
CA VAL A 25 3.82 2.62 9.20
C VAL A 25 3.51 4.09 9.42
N GLU A 26 4.40 4.79 10.12
CA GLU A 26 4.34 6.26 10.23
C GLU A 26 4.83 6.91 8.93
N VAL A 27 4.00 7.78 8.36
CA VAL A 27 4.30 8.54 7.15
C VAL A 27 3.92 10.00 7.33
N GLU A 28 4.69 10.90 6.72
CA GLU A 28 4.34 12.32 6.70
C GLU A 28 3.11 12.57 5.84
N GLY A 29 2.13 13.27 6.42
CA GLY A 29 0.91 13.69 5.78
C GLY A 29 0.74 15.20 5.74
N ARG A 30 -0.02 15.64 4.75
CA ARG A 30 -0.47 17.03 4.60
C ARG A 30 -1.98 17.10 4.45
N GLY A 31 -2.58 18.23 4.78
CA GLY A 31 -4.01 18.40 4.62
C GLY A 31 -4.53 19.62 5.37
N GLN A 32 -5.77 19.52 5.86
CA GLN A 32 -6.39 20.53 6.69
C GLN A 32 -6.83 19.95 8.02
N ARG A 33 -6.47 20.61 9.13
CA ARG A 33 -6.94 20.25 10.46
C ARG A 33 -7.95 21.27 10.99
N CYS A 34 -9.07 20.77 11.49
CA CYS A 34 -10.07 21.60 12.17
C CYS A 34 -9.53 22.05 13.52
N ARG A 35 -9.39 23.37 13.74
CA ARG A 35 -8.96 23.91 15.04
C ARG A 35 -9.97 23.73 16.17
N SER A 36 -11.23 23.41 15.88
CA SER A 36 -12.25 23.22 16.91
C SER A 36 -12.39 21.77 17.41
N CYS A 37 -12.20 20.78 16.55
CA CYS A 37 -12.46 19.37 16.90
C CYS A 37 -11.32 18.42 16.52
N GLY A 38 -10.28 18.92 15.85
CA GLY A 38 -9.11 18.13 15.49
C GLY A 38 -9.23 17.28 14.23
N GLU A 39 -10.40 17.25 13.57
CA GLU A 39 -10.63 16.52 12.30
C GLU A 39 -9.55 16.84 11.27
N ILE A 40 -9.00 15.83 10.60
CA ILE A 40 -8.00 15.99 9.55
C ILE A 40 -8.61 15.59 8.21
N LEU A 41 -8.69 16.54 7.30
CA LEU A 41 -9.10 16.31 5.91
C LEU A 41 -7.86 16.18 5.04
N ILE A 42 -7.78 15.08 4.32
CA ILE A 42 -6.68 14.76 3.41
C ILE A 42 -7.28 14.56 2.02
N GLU A 43 -6.68 15.21 1.02
CA GLU A 43 -7.07 15.05 -0.38
C GLU A 43 -6.74 13.64 -0.88
N LEU A 44 -7.49 13.14 -1.86
CA LEU A 44 -7.27 11.78 -2.40
C LEU A 44 -5.87 11.58 -2.98
N THR A 45 -5.28 12.62 -3.58
CA THR A 45 -3.91 12.58 -4.11
C THR A 45 -2.87 12.42 -3.01
N GLU A 46 -3.05 13.14 -1.90
CA GLU A 46 -2.17 13.04 -0.73
C GLU A 46 -2.35 11.69 -0.02
N ARG A 47 -3.58 11.17 0.03
CA ARG A 47 -3.82 9.80 0.50
C ARG A 47 -3.06 8.76 -0.35
N GLY A 48 -3.07 8.91 -1.67
CA GLY A 48 -2.30 8.04 -2.57
C GLY A 48 -0.79 8.13 -2.34
N ARG A 49 -0.26 9.34 -2.10
CA ARG A 49 1.15 9.56 -1.72
C ARG A 49 1.49 8.81 -0.42
N GLN A 50 0.68 8.97 0.62
CA GLN A 50 0.89 8.30 1.91
C GLN A 50 0.88 6.77 1.78
N GLU A 51 -0.06 6.22 1.00
CA GLU A 51 -0.12 4.79 0.75
C GLU A 51 1.12 4.27 0.03
N ARG A 52 1.63 5.04 -0.94
CA ARG A 52 2.88 4.69 -1.63
C ARG A 52 4.10 4.72 -0.71
N LEU A 53 4.24 5.76 0.11
CA LEU A 53 5.33 5.86 1.11
C LEU A 53 5.29 4.69 2.11
N ALA A 54 4.09 4.34 2.57
CA ALA A 54 3.93 3.19 3.46
C ALA A 54 4.36 1.89 2.76
N ALA A 55 3.95 1.68 1.51
CA ALA A 55 4.35 0.50 0.74
C ALA A 55 5.86 0.43 0.50
N GLU A 56 6.52 1.55 0.19
CA GLU A 56 7.98 1.64 0.08
C GLU A 56 8.65 1.16 1.37
N HIS A 57 8.20 1.67 2.53
CA HIS A 57 8.73 1.26 3.83
C HIS A 57 8.46 -0.21 4.16
N LEU A 58 7.29 -0.73 3.79
CA LEU A 58 6.95 -2.15 3.95
C LEU A 58 7.84 -3.05 3.09
N VAL A 59 8.15 -2.64 1.86
CA VAL A 59 9.05 -3.35 0.95
C VAL A 59 10.48 -3.33 1.49
N ASP A 60 10.99 -2.16 1.89
CA ASP A 60 12.34 -1.99 2.41
C ASP A 60 12.61 -2.86 3.65
N ARG A 61 11.64 -2.95 4.57
CA ARG A 61 11.76 -3.79 5.77
C ARG A 61 11.46 -5.28 5.55
N GLY A 62 11.06 -5.63 4.32
CA GLY A 62 10.45 -6.90 3.96
C GLY A 62 8.98 -7.00 4.37
N ILE A 63 8.16 -7.52 3.45
CA ILE A 63 6.73 -7.83 3.67
C ILE A 63 6.62 -9.02 4.64
N ARG A 64 5.88 -8.86 5.74
CA ARG A 64 5.82 -9.83 6.86
C ARG A 64 4.45 -10.44 7.09
N SER A 65 3.40 -9.95 6.42
CA SER A 65 2.05 -10.46 6.61
C SER A 65 1.25 -10.51 5.31
N GLY A 66 0.18 -11.31 5.31
CA GLY A 66 -0.79 -11.39 4.20
C GLY A 66 -1.41 -10.06 3.85
N VAL A 67 -1.71 -9.26 4.88
CA VAL A 67 -2.32 -7.95 4.71
C VAL A 67 -1.35 -6.97 4.05
N GLU A 68 -0.08 -6.97 4.45
CA GLU A 68 0.97 -6.18 3.81
C GLU A 68 1.18 -6.61 2.35
N PHE A 69 1.25 -7.92 2.10
CA PHE A 69 1.39 -8.47 0.74
C PHE A 69 0.25 -7.99 -0.17
N LYS A 70 -0.99 -8.08 0.32
CA LYS A 70 -2.18 -7.60 -0.41
C LYS A 70 -2.11 -6.10 -0.70
N PHE A 71 -1.69 -5.31 0.29
CA PHE A 71 -1.57 -3.86 0.18
C PHE A 71 -0.55 -3.46 -0.88
N VAL A 72 0.67 -3.99 -0.79
CA VAL A 72 1.74 -3.73 -1.77
C VAL A 72 1.34 -4.19 -3.16
N ARG A 73 0.73 -5.37 -3.31
CA ARG A 73 0.25 -5.87 -4.60
C ARG A 73 -0.74 -4.91 -5.27
N LYS A 74 -1.71 -4.40 -4.51
CA LYS A 74 -2.71 -3.47 -5.05
C LYS A 74 -2.07 -2.17 -5.51
N LEU A 75 -1.10 -1.63 -4.76
CA LEU A 75 -0.39 -0.41 -5.14
C LEU A 75 0.58 -0.62 -6.31
N ALA A 76 1.09 -1.84 -6.49
CA ALA A 76 1.78 -2.24 -7.71
C ALA A 76 0.84 -2.37 -8.93
N GLY A 77 -0.48 -2.21 -8.75
CA GLY A 77 -1.47 -2.32 -9.82
C GLY A 77 -1.74 -3.75 -10.27
N LEU A 78 -1.31 -4.75 -9.50
CA LEU A 78 -1.38 -6.16 -9.89
C LEU A 78 -2.64 -6.84 -9.33
N ARG A 79 -3.29 -7.67 -10.14
CA ARG A 79 -4.35 -8.58 -9.71
C ARG A 79 -3.74 -9.83 -9.07
N ALA A 80 -4.51 -10.50 -8.21
CA ALA A 80 -4.03 -11.71 -7.53
C ALA A 80 -3.72 -12.86 -8.50
N ASN A 81 -4.45 -12.96 -9.62
CA ASN A 81 -4.17 -13.97 -10.65
C ASN A 81 -2.88 -13.66 -11.43
N GLU A 82 -2.60 -12.39 -11.75
CA GLU A 82 -1.34 -12.01 -12.41
C GLU A 82 -0.13 -12.39 -11.55
N VAL A 83 -0.21 -12.16 -10.23
CA VAL A 83 0.85 -12.60 -9.29
C VAL A 83 0.96 -14.12 -9.24
N ALA A 84 -0.17 -14.83 -9.25
CA ALA A 84 -0.16 -16.29 -9.23
C ALA A 84 0.52 -16.87 -10.47
N ASP A 85 0.18 -16.34 -11.65
CA ASP A 85 0.75 -16.73 -12.93
C ASP A 85 2.26 -16.45 -12.96
N MET A 86 2.70 -15.25 -12.55
CA MET A 86 4.12 -14.88 -12.49
C MET A 86 4.92 -15.73 -11.49
N PHE A 87 4.30 -16.18 -10.40
CA PHE A 87 4.98 -16.95 -9.34
C PHE A 87 4.84 -18.46 -9.52
N GLY A 88 4.15 -18.93 -10.57
CA GLY A 88 3.93 -20.35 -10.83
C GLY A 88 3.09 -21.05 -9.75
N VAL A 89 2.16 -20.34 -9.11
CA VAL A 89 1.26 -20.87 -8.08
C VAL A 89 -0.20 -20.79 -8.49
N ARG A 90 -1.08 -21.50 -7.79
CA ARG A 90 -2.53 -21.37 -8.01
C ARG A 90 -3.01 -20.03 -7.46
N LYS A 91 -4.02 -19.43 -8.12
CA LYS A 91 -4.69 -18.20 -7.63
C LYS A 91 -5.16 -18.32 -6.17
N GLU A 92 -5.64 -19.50 -5.78
CA GLU A 92 -6.08 -19.76 -4.40
C GLU A 92 -4.92 -19.63 -3.40
N THR A 93 -3.70 -20.04 -3.77
CA THR A 93 -2.50 -19.91 -2.93
C THR A 93 -2.23 -18.45 -2.56
N VAL A 94 -2.26 -17.53 -3.53
CA VAL A 94 -2.13 -16.09 -3.28
C VAL A 94 -3.25 -15.60 -2.36
N SER A 95 -4.47 -16.08 -2.57
CA SER A 95 -5.61 -15.72 -1.72
C SER A 95 -5.44 -16.16 -0.27
N ARG A 96 -4.91 -17.37 -0.03
CA ARG A 96 -4.62 -17.89 1.31
C ARG A 96 -3.50 -17.10 1.99
N TRP A 97 -2.44 -16.75 1.25
CA TRP A 97 -1.38 -15.86 1.74
C TRP A 97 -1.94 -14.52 2.21
N GLU A 98 -2.76 -13.87 1.39
CA GLU A 98 -3.33 -12.55 1.70
C GLU A 98 -4.26 -12.54 2.91
N ARG A 99 -4.91 -13.68 3.19
CA ARG A 99 -5.75 -13.87 4.39
C ARG A 99 -4.97 -14.33 5.62
N GLY A 100 -3.67 -14.65 5.47
CA GLY A 100 -2.85 -15.19 6.55
C GLY A 100 -3.19 -16.64 6.92
N GLU A 101 -3.88 -17.37 6.04
CA GLU A 101 -4.23 -18.79 6.26
C GLU A 101 -3.02 -19.71 6.05
N VAL A 102 -2.06 -19.28 5.23
CA VAL A 102 -0.80 -19.97 4.97
C VAL A 102 0.32 -18.94 4.98
N GLU A 103 1.48 -19.34 5.50
CA GLU A 103 2.69 -18.50 5.51
C GLU A 103 3.10 -18.12 4.07
N ILE A 104 3.54 -16.88 3.91
CA ILE A 104 4.04 -16.37 2.65
C ILE A 104 5.49 -16.81 2.49
N PRO A 105 5.86 -17.50 1.40
CA PRO A 105 7.26 -17.75 1.10
C PRO A 105 8.04 -16.44 1.04
N ARG A 106 9.21 -16.40 1.70
CA ARG A 106 10.08 -15.21 1.68
C ARG A 106 10.45 -14.76 0.26
N THR A 107 10.60 -15.71 -0.66
CA THR A 107 10.85 -15.46 -2.08
C THR A 107 9.68 -14.77 -2.77
N ALA A 108 8.44 -15.15 -2.46
CA ALA A 108 7.24 -14.50 -2.99
C ALA A 108 7.08 -13.08 -2.44
N ALA A 109 7.33 -12.88 -1.13
CA ALA A 109 7.34 -11.57 -0.51
C ALA A 109 8.40 -10.64 -1.15
N TYR A 110 9.61 -11.15 -1.35
CA TYR A 110 10.70 -10.44 -2.02
C TYR A 110 10.35 -10.10 -3.47
N ALA A 111 9.88 -11.08 -4.26
CA ALA A 111 9.53 -10.87 -5.67
C ALA A 111 8.40 -9.84 -5.84
N LEU A 112 7.43 -9.81 -4.92
CA LEU A 112 6.39 -8.78 -4.93
C LEU A 112 6.97 -7.38 -4.63
N GLY A 113 7.90 -7.28 -3.68
CA GLY A 113 8.62 -6.03 -3.40
C GLY A 113 9.38 -5.54 -4.63
N GLU A 114 10.10 -6.43 -5.30
CA GLU A 114 10.81 -6.11 -6.56
C GLU A 114 9.86 -5.71 -7.70
N LEU A 115 8.67 -6.32 -7.78
CA LEU A 115 7.64 -5.91 -8.75
C LEU A 115 7.09 -4.51 -8.44
N PHE A 116 7.00 -4.13 -7.15
CA PHE A 116 6.57 -2.80 -6.75
C PHE A 116 7.65 -1.74 -7.04
N ALA A 117 8.91 -2.01 -6.68
CA ALA A 117 10.02 -1.08 -6.85
C ALA A 117 10.50 -0.98 -8.31
N HIS A 118 10.53 -2.10 -9.03
CA HIS A 118 11.12 -2.23 -10.36
C HIS A 118 10.21 -2.99 -11.35
N PRO A 119 8.97 -2.55 -11.58
CA PRO A 119 7.92 -3.35 -12.24
C PRO A 119 8.30 -3.87 -13.62
N LYS A 120 8.94 -3.05 -14.46
CA LYS A 120 9.33 -3.44 -15.82
C LYS A 120 10.43 -4.51 -15.82
N LEU A 121 11.51 -4.25 -15.09
CA LEU A 121 12.68 -5.12 -15.06
C LEU A 121 12.35 -6.47 -14.40
N THR A 122 11.63 -6.43 -13.27
CA THR A 122 11.27 -7.64 -12.53
C THR A 122 10.32 -8.52 -13.34
N ARG A 123 9.33 -7.94 -14.02
CA ARG A 123 8.44 -8.71 -14.91
C ARG A 123 9.21 -9.39 -16.03
N GLN A 124 10.11 -8.68 -16.72
CA GLN A 124 10.94 -9.26 -17.79
C GLN A 124 11.78 -10.44 -17.29
N ARG A 125 12.36 -10.32 -16.08
CA ARG A 125 13.14 -11.40 -15.47
C ARG A 125 12.29 -12.61 -15.14
N LEU A 126 11.10 -12.41 -14.55
CA LEU A 126 10.17 -13.51 -14.24
C LEU A 126 9.69 -14.22 -15.51
N GLU A 127 9.39 -13.47 -16.57
CA GLU A 127 9.02 -14.03 -17.88
C GLU A 127 10.15 -14.87 -18.50
N ALA A 128 11.41 -14.43 -18.36
CA ALA A 128 12.57 -15.19 -18.85
C ALA A 128 12.76 -16.53 -18.11
N PHE A 129 12.45 -16.61 -16.81
CA PHE A 129 12.48 -17.88 -16.05
C PHE A 129 11.34 -18.82 -16.41
N ALA A 130 10.24 -18.30 -16.95
CA ALA A 130 9.08 -19.10 -17.35
C ALA A 130 9.22 -19.71 -18.76
N GLN A 131 10.25 -19.30 -19.52
CA GLN A 131 10.57 -19.85 -20.84
C GLN A 131 11.51 -21.06 -20.67
N PRO A 132 11.20 -22.21 -21.30
CA PRO A 132 11.98 -23.45 -21.18
C PRO A 132 13.36 -23.39 -21.83
#